data_AF-A0A4Q3Y3H6-F1
#
_entry.id   AF-A0A4Q3Y3H6-F1
#
_cell.length_a   1.000
_cell.length_b   1.000
_cell.length_c   1.000
_cell.angle_alpha   90.00
_cell.angle_beta   90.00
_cell.angle_gamma   90.00
#
_symmetry.space_group_name_H-M   'P 1'
#
loop_
_entity.id
_entity.type
_entity.pdbx_description
1 polymer ?
#
loop_
_entity_poly.entity_id
_entity_poly.type
_entity_poly.pdbx_seq_one_letter_code
_entity_poly.pdbx_strand_id
1 'polypeptide(L)' 'MLKSLFAIAIGASVGAWIRWGLGMRLNGLFPTLPPGTVLANLVGGYIIG' A
#
# COMPACT_ATOMS: atom_id res chain seq x y z
N MET A 1 12.20 -10.98 19.64
CA MET A 1 12.79 -10.83 18.28
C MET A 1 11.94 -11.53 17.23
N LEU A 2 11.74 -12.85 17.29
CA LEU A 2 10.97 -13.59 16.25
C LEU A 2 9.51 -13.11 16.08
N LYS A 3 8.80 -12.83 17.19
CA LYS A 3 7.44 -12.28 17.15
C LYS A 3 7.35 -10.95 16.39
N SER A 4 8.29 -10.04 16.67
CA SER A 4 8.37 -8.73 16.00
C SER A 4 8.69 -8.89 14.51
N LEU A 5 9.55 -9.84 14.14
CA LEU A 5 9.86 -10.14 12.74
C LEU A 5 8.61 -10.59 11.98
N PHE A 6 7.81 -11.49 12.55
CA PHE A 6 6.56 -11.93 11.94
C PHE A 6 5.55 -10.79 11.80
N ALA A 7 5.40 -9.93 12.82
CA ALA A 7 4.52 -8.78 12.74
C ALA A 7 4.90 -7.83 11.59
N ILE A 8 6.20 -7.53 11.45
CA ILE A 8 6.72 -6.68 10.36
C ILE A 8 6.52 -7.36 9.01
N ALA A 9 6.89 -8.64 8.87
CA ALA A 9 6.79 -9.35 7.61
C ALA A 9 5.34 -9.44 7.11
N ILE A 10 4.39 -9.73 8.00
CA ILE A 10 2.96 -9.78 7.67
C ILE A 10 2.46 -8.39 7.26
N GLY A 11 2.72 -7.37 8.08
CA GLY A 11 2.28 -6.00 7.78
C GLY A 11 2.85 -5.47 6.45
N ALA A 12 4.15 -5.68 6.22
CA ALA A 12 4.82 -5.26 4.99
C ALA A 12 4.28 -6.02 3.76
N SER A 13 4.08 -7.33 3.86
CA SER A 13 3.59 -8.14 2.73
C SER A 13 2.15 -7.76 2.35
N VAL A 14 1.28 -7.61 3.34
CA VAL A 14 -0.11 -7.18 3.13
C VAL A 14 -0.16 -5.77 2.55
N GLY A 15 0.61 -4.83 3.10
CA GLY A 15 0.70 -3.46 2.57
C GLY A 15 1.20 -3.42 1.13
N ALA A 16 2.22 -4.23 0.79
CA ALA A 16 2.76 -4.33 -0.55
C ALA A 16 1.74 -4.90 -1.56
N TRP A 17 0.99 -5.95 -1.19
CA TRP A 17 -0.05 -6.53 -2.04
C TRP A 17 -1.21 -5.56 -2.29
N ILE A 18 -1.67 -4.85 -1.26
CA ILE A 18 -2.72 -3.84 -1.41
C ILE A 18 -2.24 -2.73 -2.36
N ARG A 19 -1.05 -2.18 -2.12
CA ARG A 19 -0.46 -1.14 -2.96
C ARG A 19 -0.29 -1.61 -4.41
N TRP A 20 0.15 -2.84 -4.63
CA TRP A 20 0.28 -3.42 -5.96
C TRP A 20 -1.08 -3.58 -6.67
N GLY A 21 -2.08 -4.14 -5.97
CA GLY A 21 -3.43 -4.28 -6.50
C GLY A 21 -4.08 -2.95 -6.88
N LEU A 22 -3.95 -1.93 -6.00
CA LEU A 22 -4.39 -0.56 -6.30
C LEU A 22 -3.68 0.01 -7.52
N GLY A 23 -2.36 -0.20 -7.61
CA GLY A 23 -1.57 0.23 -8.75
C GLY A 23 -2.06 -0.37 -10.07
N MET A 24 -2.25 -1.70 -10.13
CA MET A 24 -2.72 -2.38 -11.34
C MET A 24 -4.12 -1.92 -11.77
N ARG A 25 -5.02 -1.67 -10.83
CA ARG A 25 -6.42 -1.34 -11.13
C ARG A 25 -6.63 0.13 -11.47
N LEU A 26 -5.91 1.03 -10.80
CA LEU A 26 -6.23 2.46 -10.81
C LEU A 26 -5.19 3.31 -11.53
N ASN A 27 -3.89 2.95 -11.52
CA ASN A 27 -2.85 3.84 -12.05
C ASN A 27 -3.01 4.16 -13.55
N GLY A 28 -3.60 3.24 -14.33
CA GLY A 28 -3.87 3.45 -15.75
C GLY A 28 -5.01 4.43 -16.05
N LEU A 29 -5.85 4.76 -15.06
CA LEU A 29 -7.02 5.63 -15.27
C LEU A 29 -6.63 7.10 -15.46
N PHE A 30 -5.56 7.55 -14.82
CA PHE A 30 -5.07 8.91 -14.92
C PHE A 30 -3.54 8.94 -14.83
N PRO A 31 -2.83 8.77 -15.97
CA PRO A 31 -1.38 8.58 -15.98
C PRO A 31 -0.56 9.75 -15.41
N THR A 32 -1.07 10.97 -15.51
CA THR A 32 -0.40 12.18 -15.01
C THR A 32 -0.40 12.28 -13.48
N LEU A 33 -1.38 11.66 -12.81
CA LEU A 33 -1.41 11.53 -11.35
C LEU A 33 -2.00 10.15 -10.98
N PRO A 34 -1.17 9.10 -10.89
CA PRO A 34 -1.64 7.72 -10.76
C PRO A 34 -2.48 7.50 -9.48
N PRO A 35 -3.80 7.31 -9.59
CA PRO A 35 -4.69 7.38 -8.43
C PRO A 35 -4.52 6.19 -7.48
N GLY A 36 -4.07 5.03 -7.96
CA GLY A 36 -3.77 3.88 -7.10
C GLY A 36 -2.61 4.15 -6.14
N THR A 37 -1.56 4.81 -6.62
CA THR A 37 -0.42 5.25 -5.80
C THR A 37 -0.86 6.31 -4.78
N VAL A 38 -1.64 7.30 -5.21
CA VAL A 38 -2.15 8.37 -4.32
C VAL A 38 -3.03 7.76 -3.22
N LEU A 39 -3.97 6.90 -3.58
CA LEU A 39 -4.88 6.27 -2.63
C LEU A 39 -4.12 5.40 -1.61
N ALA A 40 -3.15 4.61 -2.05
CA ALA A 40 -2.33 3.80 -1.14
C ALA A 40 -1.58 4.65 -0.10
N ASN A 41 -1.05 5.81 -0.51
CA ASN A 41 -0.34 6.72 0.40
C ASN A 41 -1.28 7.44 1.37
N LEU A 42 -2.44 7.91 0.91
CA LEU A 42 -3.43 8.58 1.77
C LEU A 42 -4.00 7.62 2.81
N VAL A 43 -4.35 6.39 2.41
CA VAL A 43 -4.84 5.36 3.33
C VAL A 43 -3.75 4.97 4.33
N GLY A 44 -2.51 4.76 3.87
CA GLY A 44 -1.38 4.48 4.77
C GLY A 44 -1.12 5.60 5.76
N GLY A 45 -1.16 6.86 5.30
CA GLY A 45 -1.03 8.04 6.13
C GLY A 45 -2.15 8.19 7.17
N TYR A 46 -3.39 7.87 6.79
CA TYR A 46 -4.53 7.88 7.70
C TYR A 46 -4.48 6.75 8.75
N ILE A 47 -3.90 5.59 8.42
CA ILE A 47 -3.77 4.47 9.37
C ILE A 47 -2.69 4.74 10.42
N ILE A 48 -1.61 5.44 10.06
CA ILE A 48 -0.48 5.70 10.96
C ILE A 48 -0.63 6.99 11.78
N GLY A 49 -1.35 7.99 11.24
CA GLY A 49 -1.62 9.27 11.90
C GLY A 49 -2.74 9.17 12.92
#